data_AF-A0A927RZB0-F1
#
_entry.id   AF-A0A927RZB0-F1
#
_cell.length_a   1.000
_cell.length_b   1.000
_cell.length_c   1.000
_cell.angle_alpha   90.00
_cell.angle_beta   90.00
_cell.angle_gamma   90.00
#
_symmetry.space_group_name_H-M   'P 1'
#
loop_
_entity.id
_entity.type
_entity.pdbx_description
1 polymer ?
#
loop_
_entity_poly.entity_id
_entity_poly.type
_entity_poly.pdbx_seq_one_letter_code
_entity_poly.pdbx_strand_id
1 'polypeptide(L)'
;MYAKKIENKDDGKHRKNYENDALATLGDSILKFILTEYFFDKAQDKKYITDEKKKIEDNKTLFELSNHLKIYEFAYNDKYFYGESPEEDKVSNKKHNSYIEAIIGAIYKDKGIEYTKEWVIDFLKKNKVLEP
;
A
#
# COMPACT_ATOMS: atom_id res chain seq x y z
N MET A 1 -3.53 -4.57 10.86
CA MET A 1 -4.27 -4.38 9.59
C MET A 1 -5.18 -5.58 9.41
N TYR A 2 -6.47 -5.35 9.19
CA TYR A 2 -7.48 -6.38 9.31
C TYR A 2 -8.00 -6.82 7.92
N ALA A 3 -7.49 -7.92 7.37
CA ALA A 3 -7.70 -8.32 5.98
C ALA A 3 -8.82 -9.36 5.86
N LYS A 4 -10.05 -8.92 6.06
CA LYS A 4 -11.25 -9.75 5.85
C LYS A 4 -11.97 -9.32 4.60
N LYS A 5 -12.49 -10.30 3.87
CA LYS A 5 -13.40 -10.03 2.77
C LYS A 5 -14.73 -9.51 3.33
N ILE A 6 -15.18 -8.37 2.82
CA ILE A 6 -16.53 -7.87 3.07
C ILE A 6 -17.49 -8.57 2.09
N GLU A 7 -18.59 -9.11 2.62
CA GLU A 7 -19.70 -9.53 1.78
C GLU A 7 -20.57 -8.31 1.44
N ASN A 8 -20.28 -7.68 0.30
CA ASN A 8 -21.14 -6.64 -0.24
C ASN A 8 -22.03 -7.23 -1.35
N LYS A 9 -23.35 -7.06 -1.23
CA LYS A 9 -24.32 -7.59 -2.22
C LYS A 9 -24.18 -6.91 -3.59
N ASP A 10 -23.64 -5.70 -3.63
CA ASP A 10 -23.41 -4.93 -4.86
C ASP A 10 -21.98 -5.07 -5.42
N ASP A 11 -21.13 -5.91 -4.81
CA ASP A 11 -19.83 -6.23 -5.39
C ASP A 11 -20.04 -7.04 -6.67
N GLY A 12 -19.74 -6.42 -7.82
CA GLY A 12 -19.77 -7.10 -9.10
C GLY A 12 -18.99 -8.42 -9.04
N LYS A 13 -19.42 -9.44 -9.80
CA LYS A 13 -18.99 -10.86 -9.73
C LYS A 13 -17.47 -11.15 -9.64
N HIS A 14 -16.61 -10.17 -9.92
CA HIS A 14 -15.15 -10.29 -9.91
C HIS A 14 -14.44 -9.44 -8.84
N ARG A 15 -15.15 -8.59 -8.10
CA ARG A 15 -14.57 -7.80 -7.01
C ARG A 15 -14.84 -8.49 -5.68
N LYS A 16 -13.76 -8.72 -4.94
CA LYS A 16 -13.80 -9.10 -3.54
C LYS A 16 -13.33 -7.87 -2.78
N ASN A 17 -14.23 -7.09 -2.19
CA ASN A 17 -13.81 -6.03 -1.30
C ASN A 17 -13.23 -6.62 -0.01
N TYR A 18 -12.16 -6.01 0.47
CA TYR A 18 -11.61 -6.25 1.80
C TYR A 18 -11.81 -5.02 2.69
N GLU A 19 -11.86 -5.24 4.01
CA GLU A 19 -12.12 -4.17 4.98
C GLU A 19 -11.13 -3.00 4.87
N ASN A 20 -9.87 -3.28 4.52
CA ASN A 20 -8.88 -2.21 4.36
C ASN A 20 -8.84 -1.60 2.96
N ASP A 21 -9.66 -2.01 1.99
CA ASP A 21 -9.58 -1.47 0.63
C ASP A 21 -9.91 0.03 0.61
N ALA A 22 -10.79 0.49 1.50
CA ALA A 22 -11.07 1.91 1.68
C ALA A 22 -9.83 2.67 2.21
N LEU A 23 -9.11 2.07 3.16
CA LEU A 23 -7.90 2.64 3.73
C LEU A 23 -6.75 2.63 2.73
N ALA A 24 -6.63 1.56 1.94
CA ALA A 24 -5.71 1.45 0.82
C ALA A 24 -5.99 2.50 -0.26
N THR A 25 -7.26 2.72 -0.61
CA THR A 25 -7.65 3.74 -1.59
C THR A 25 -7.22 5.14 -1.13
N LEU A 26 -7.40 5.44 0.16
CA LEU A 26 -6.89 6.69 0.75
C LEU A 26 -5.36 6.73 0.68
N GLY A 27 -4.69 5.67 1.11
CA GLY A 27 -3.23 5.61 1.13
C GLY A 27 -2.57 5.69 -0.23
N ASP A 28 -3.18 5.15 -1.29
CA ASP A 28 -2.73 5.30 -2.68
C ASP A 28 -2.73 6.77 -3.09
N SER A 29 -3.80 7.50 -2.75
CA SER A 29 -3.89 8.94 -3.02
C SER A 29 -2.81 9.73 -2.27
N ILE A 30 -2.55 9.37 -1.01
CA ILE A 30 -1.50 9.98 -0.19
C ILE A 30 -0.11 9.66 -0.77
N LEU A 31 0.18 8.40 -1.12
CA LEU A 31 1.44 8.01 -1.73
C LEU A 31 1.70 8.81 -3.02
N LYS A 32 0.70 8.90 -3.90
CA LYS A 32 0.77 9.67 -5.16
C LYS A 32 1.07 11.15 -4.91
N PHE A 33 0.43 11.74 -3.90
CA PHE A 33 0.70 13.12 -3.50
C PHE A 33 2.16 13.28 -3.05
N ILE A 34 2.61 12.45 -2.12
CA ILE A 34 3.97 12.51 -1.54
C ILE A 34 5.03 12.35 -2.63
N LEU A 35 4.87 11.37 -3.53
CA LEU A 35 5.81 11.16 -4.64
C LEU A 35 5.79 12.33 -5.63
N THR A 36 4.61 12.87 -5.94
CA THR A 36 4.48 14.01 -6.85
C THR A 36 5.21 15.24 -6.27
N GLU A 37 5.00 15.52 -4.99
CA GLU A 37 5.67 16.61 -4.28
C GLU A 37 7.20 16.40 -4.22
N TYR A 38 7.65 15.20 -3.84
CA TYR A 38 9.07 14.86 -3.75
C TYR A 38 9.81 15.04 -5.09
N PHE A 39 9.21 14.62 -6.21
CA PHE A 39 9.84 14.80 -7.53
C PHE A 39 9.68 16.22 -8.07
N PHE A 40 8.61 16.92 -7.72
CA PHE A 40 8.42 18.33 -8.07
C PHE A 40 9.53 19.21 -7.48
N ASP A 41 9.90 18.98 -6.22
CA ASP A 41 10.98 19.71 -5.53
C ASP A 41 12.36 19.45 -6.16
N LYS A 42 12.52 18.34 -6.89
CA LYS A 42 13.76 18.01 -7.63
C LYS A 42 13.79 18.61 -9.03
N ALA A 43 12.67 18.58 -9.74
CA ALA A 43 12.56 19.13 -11.08
C ALA A 43 11.10 19.47 -11.42
N GLN A 44 10.89 20.66 -11.97
CA GLN A 44 9.59 21.13 -12.46
C GLN A 44 9.30 20.66 -13.89
N ASP A 45 9.59 19.39 -14.18
CA ASP A 45 9.30 18.76 -15.48
C ASP A 45 8.21 17.69 -15.32
N LYS A 46 7.06 17.89 -15.98
CA LYS A 46 5.90 17.00 -15.85
C LYS A 46 6.23 15.56 -16.26
N LYS A 47 7.02 15.38 -17.32
CA LYS A 47 7.35 14.06 -17.84
C LYS A 47 8.22 13.31 -16.84
N TYR A 48 9.27 13.95 -16.32
CA TYR A 48 10.13 13.43 -15.26
C TYR A 48 9.33 13.03 -14.02
N ILE A 49 8.49 13.92 -13.48
CA ILE A 49 7.67 13.63 -12.28
C ILE A 49 6.78 12.40 -12.52
N THR A 50 6.13 12.34 -13.69
CA THR A 50 5.22 11.24 -14.05
C THR A 50 5.98 9.92 -14.21
N ASP A 51 7.13 9.95 -14.90
CA ASP A 51 7.93 8.77 -15.18
C ASP A 51 8.56 8.20 -13.89
N GLU A 52 9.09 9.05 -13.01
CA GLU A 52 9.73 8.60 -11.77
C GLU A 52 8.72 8.06 -10.76
N LYS A 53 7.61 8.77 -10.51
CA LYS A 53 6.61 8.27 -9.54
C LYS A 53 5.97 6.95 -9.99
N LYS A 54 5.74 6.78 -11.31
CA LYS A 54 5.15 5.56 -11.87
C LYS A 54 5.98 4.32 -11.58
N LYS A 55 7.32 4.42 -11.52
CA LYS A 55 8.19 3.29 -11.17
C LYS A 55 7.94 2.78 -9.75
N ILE A 56 7.52 3.66 -8.86
CA ILE A 56 7.36 3.40 -7.43
C ILE A 56 5.92 3.00 -7.10
N GLU A 57 4.93 3.76 -7.60
CA GLU A 57 3.51 3.53 -7.32
C GLU A 57 2.89 2.39 -8.13
N ASP A 58 3.67 1.71 -8.99
CA ASP A 58 3.16 0.54 -9.72
C ASP A 58 2.84 -0.62 -8.79
N ASN A 59 1.67 -1.24 -8.98
CA ASN A 59 1.21 -2.38 -8.19
C ASN A 59 2.24 -3.51 -8.14
N LYS A 60 3.01 -3.74 -9.21
CA LYS A 60 4.07 -4.77 -9.22
C LYS A 60 5.18 -4.39 -8.23
N THR A 61 5.65 -3.14 -8.25
CA THR A 61 6.70 -2.64 -7.36
C THR A 61 6.27 -2.74 -5.90
N LEU A 62 5.07 -2.26 -5.57
CA LEU A 62 4.54 -2.32 -4.20
C LEU A 62 4.29 -3.77 -3.74
N PHE A 63 3.83 -4.64 -4.64
CA PHE A 63 3.65 -6.06 -4.32
C PHE A 63 4.98 -6.78 -4.07
N GLU A 64 5.99 -6.53 -4.90
CA GLU A 64 7.35 -7.08 -4.70
C GLU A 64 7.95 -6.61 -3.38
N LEU A 65 7.80 -5.32 -3.05
CA LEU A 65 8.22 -4.76 -1.77
C LEU A 65 7.46 -5.40 -0.59
N SER A 66 6.14 -5.56 -0.70
CA SER A 66 5.31 -6.19 0.33
C SER A 66 5.72 -7.64 0.58
N ASN A 67 6.06 -8.39 -0.47
CA ASN A 67 6.54 -9.77 -0.34
C ASN A 67 7.95 -9.84 0.24
N HIS A 68 8.84 -8.95 -0.19
CA HIS A 68 10.21 -8.86 0.33
C HIS A 68 10.20 -8.62 1.84
N LEU A 69 9.33 -7.73 2.30
CA LEU A 69 9.15 -7.40 3.71
C LEU A 69 8.24 -8.37 4.47
N LYS A 70 7.62 -9.33 3.77
CA LYS A 70 6.64 -10.27 4.33
C LYS A 70 5.52 -9.58 5.13
N ILE A 71 5.06 -8.42 4.68
CA ILE A 71 4.01 -7.63 5.37
C ILE A 71 2.72 -8.44 5.52
N TYR A 72 2.41 -9.26 4.51
CA TYR A 72 1.22 -10.10 4.48
C TYR A 72 1.17 -11.10 5.66
N GLU A 73 2.29 -11.47 6.27
CA GLU A 73 2.34 -12.35 7.46
C GLU A 73 1.57 -11.75 8.65
N PHE A 74 1.52 -10.42 8.74
CA PHE A 74 0.84 -9.67 9.80
C PHE A 74 -0.63 -9.36 9.48
N ALA A 75 -1.14 -9.83 8.34
CA ALA A 75 -2.54 -9.65 7.99
C ALA A 75 -3.41 -10.59 8.82
N TYR A 76 -4.44 -10.04 9.47
CA TYR A 76 -5.33 -10.77 10.38
C TYR A 76 -6.75 -10.88 9.80
N ASN A 77 -7.38 -12.05 9.88
CA ASN A 77 -8.67 -12.37 9.24
C ASN A 77 -9.85 -12.60 10.23
N ASP A 78 -9.76 -12.10 11.46
CA ASP A 78 -10.64 -12.32 12.65
C ASP A 78 -10.38 -13.62 13.41
N LYS A 79 -9.55 -14.51 12.87
CA LYS A 79 -9.23 -15.78 13.53
C LYS A 79 -7.73 -15.98 13.69
N TYR A 80 -6.98 -15.69 12.64
CA TYR A 80 -5.56 -16.01 12.51
C TYR A 80 -4.81 -14.89 11.82
N PHE A 81 -3.54 -14.73 12.18
CA PHE A 81 -2.57 -14.07 11.32
C PHE A 81 -2.23 -15.00 10.15
N TYR A 82 -1.87 -14.43 8.99
CA TYR A 82 -1.57 -15.21 7.79
C TYR A 82 -0.58 -16.34 8.05
N GLY A 83 0.52 -16.05 8.76
CA GLY A 83 1.58 -17.04 9.05
C GLY A 83 1.16 -18.20 9.95
N GLU A 84 0.06 -18.03 10.70
CA GLU A 84 -0.48 -19.00 11.64
C GLU A 84 -1.75 -19.67 11.11
N SER A 85 -2.28 -19.20 9.97
CA SER A 85 -3.56 -19.64 9.44
C SER A 85 -3.46 -20.94 8.64
N PRO A 86 -4.46 -21.84 8.78
CA PRO A 86 -4.58 -22.97 7.88
C PRO A 86 -4.86 -22.48 6.45
N GLU A 87 -4.52 -23.28 5.44
CA GLU A 87 -4.49 -22.85 4.03
C GLU A 87 -5.85 -22.31 3.55
N GLU A 88 -6.95 -22.88 4.03
CA GLU A 88 -8.33 -22.46 3.73
C GLU A 88 -8.73 -21.11 4.33
N ASP A 89 -8.08 -20.68 5.42
CA ASP A 89 -8.36 -19.42 6.10
C ASP A 89 -7.33 -18.33 5.73
N LYS A 90 -6.26 -18.66 4.98
CA LYS A 90 -5.24 -17.68 4.57
C LYS A 90 -5.86 -16.50 3.84
N VAL A 91 -5.50 -15.29 4.28
CA VAL A 91 -5.86 -14.08 3.54
C VAL A 91 -5.22 -14.11 2.16
N SER A 92 -5.88 -13.49 1.18
CA SER A 92 -5.30 -13.36 -0.16
C SER A 92 -3.93 -12.68 -0.06
N ASN A 93 -2.93 -13.19 -0.79
CA ASN A 93 -1.65 -12.50 -1.07
C ASN A 93 -1.41 -12.43 -2.59
N LYS A 94 -2.24 -11.66 -3.30
CA LYS A 94 -2.18 -11.54 -4.77
C LYS A 94 -1.56 -10.21 -5.19
N LYS A 95 -1.16 -10.11 -6.46
CA LYS A 95 -0.48 -8.94 -7.04
C LYS A 95 -1.23 -7.60 -6.86
N HIS A 96 -2.53 -7.63 -6.60
CA HIS A 96 -3.37 -6.45 -6.37
C HIS A 96 -3.61 -6.14 -4.90
N ASN A 97 -2.83 -6.73 -4.00
CA ASN A 97 -2.99 -6.50 -2.58
C ASN A 97 -2.38 -5.17 -2.16
N SER A 98 -3.21 -4.33 -1.57
CA SER A 98 -2.84 -2.96 -1.23
C SER A 98 -2.39 -2.80 0.22
N TYR A 99 -1.55 -3.72 0.71
CA TYR A 99 -1.07 -3.73 2.10
C TYR A 99 -0.28 -2.46 2.44
N ILE A 100 0.65 -2.08 1.56
CA ILE A 100 1.49 -0.89 1.78
C ILE A 100 0.62 0.36 1.73
N GLU A 101 -0.28 0.49 0.75
CA GLU A 101 -1.17 1.65 0.69
C GLU A 101 -2.06 1.73 1.93
N ALA A 102 -2.62 0.62 2.41
CA ALA A 102 -3.42 0.64 3.63
C ALA A 102 -2.61 1.06 4.87
N ILE A 103 -1.34 0.64 4.97
CA ILE A 103 -0.45 1.10 6.05
C ILE A 103 -0.20 2.61 5.94
N ILE A 104 0.06 3.13 4.74
CA ILE A 104 0.21 4.58 4.49
C ILE A 104 -1.06 5.32 4.90
N GLY A 105 -2.23 4.82 4.50
CA GLY A 105 -3.53 5.37 4.88
C GLY A 105 -3.73 5.38 6.39
N ALA A 106 -3.35 4.31 7.09
CA ALA A 106 -3.42 4.21 8.55
C ALA A 106 -2.54 5.26 9.24
N ILE A 107 -1.28 5.39 8.80
CA ILE A 107 -0.31 6.36 9.35
C ILE A 107 -0.82 7.79 9.11
N TYR A 108 -1.32 8.09 7.91
CA TYR A 108 -1.91 9.38 7.62
C TYR A 108 -3.10 9.71 8.54
N LYS A 109 -3.98 8.74 8.78
CA LYS A 109 -5.12 8.91 9.69
C LYS A 109 -4.71 9.10 11.15
N ASP A 110 -3.60 8.52 11.58
CA ASP A 110 -3.09 8.62 12.96
C ASP A 110 -2.21 9.85 13.21
N LYS A 111 -1.34 10.20 12.27
CA LYS A 111 -0.25 11.18 12.45
C LYS A 111 -0.30 12.40 11.54
N GLY A 112 -1.19 12.42 10.54
CA GLY A 112 -1.30 13.51 9.58
C GLY A 112 -0.25 13.47 8.46
N ILE A 113 -0.33 14.45 7.54
CA ILE A 113 0.42 14.41 6.27
C ILE A 113 1.93 14.58 6.43
N GLU A 114 2.41 15.51 7.28
CA GLU A 114 3.84 15.78 7.39
C GLU A 114 4.63 14.58 7.92
N TYR A 115 4.13 13.95 8.99
CA TYR A 115 4.74 12.71 9.49
C TYR A 115 4.70 11.58 8.45
N THR A 116 3.59 11.49 7.71
CA THR A 116 3.45 10.45 6.68
C THR A 116 4.44 10.65 5.54
N LYS A 117 4.72 11.91 5.14
CA LYS A 117 5.73 12.26 4.14
C LYS A 117 7.10 11.74 4.55
N GLU A 118 7.55 12.11 5.75
CA GLU A 118 8.84 11.66 6.29
C GLU A 118 8.92 10.13 6.32
N TRP A 119 7.89 9.48 6.87
CA TRP A 119 7.85 8.03 6.96
C TRP A 119 7.89 7.33 5.59
N VAL A 120 7.11 7.80 4.62
CA VAL A 120 7.05 7.19 3.27
C VAL A 120 8.39 7.33 2.56
N ILE A 121 9.01 8.51 2.58
CA ILE A 121 10.30 8.72 1.91
C ILE A 121 11.38 7.86 2.57
N ASP A 122 11.46 7.84 3.89
CA ASP A 122 12.43 7.01 4.62
C ASP A 122 12.20 5.52 4.38
N PHE A 123 10.94 5.07 4.40
CA PHE A 123 10.56 3.70 4.11
C PHE A 123 11.00 3.27 2.70
N LEU A 124 10.74 4.09 1.68
CA LEU A 124 11.10 3.77 0.30
C LEU A 124 12.62 3.77 0.08
N LYS A 125 13.36 4.73 0.69
CA LYS A 125 14.83 4.78 0.63
C LYS A 125 15.47 3.59 1.33
N LYS A 126 15.03 3.27 2.55
CA LYS A 126 15.54 2.13 3.33
C LYS A 126 15.39 0.81 2.58
N ASN A 127 14.33 0.68 1.80
CA ASN A 127 14.05 -0.51 1.00
C ASN A 127 14.55 -0.43 -0.45
N LYS A 128 15.37 0.57 -0.80
CA LYS A 128 15.99 0.74 -2.13
C LYS A 128 14.98 0.78 -3.29
N VAL A 129 13.78 1.28 -3.02
CA VAL A 129 12.76 1.54 -4.06
C VAL A 129 12.87 2.98 -4.55
N LEU A 130 13.29 3.88 -3.67
CA LEU A 130 13.60 5.26 -3.99
C LEU A 130 15.11 5.47 -3.84
N GLU A 131 15.74 6.03 -4.88
CA GLU A 131 17.16 6.39 -4.82
C GLU A 131 17.41 7.49 -3.76
N PRO A 132 18.60 7.49 -3.12
CA PRO A 132 18.97 8.43 -2.07
C PRO A 132 18.73 9.91 -2.41
#